data_AF-A0A8H3QW65-F1
#
_entry.id   AF-A0A8H3QW65-F1
#
_cell.length_a   1.000
_cell.length_b   1.000
_cell.length_c   1.000
_cell.angle_alpha   90.00
_cell.angle_beta   90.00
_cell.angle_gamma   90.00
#
_symmetry.space_group_name_H-M   'P 1'
#
loop_
_entity.id
_entity.type
_entity.pdbx_description
1 polymer ?
#
loop_
_entity_poly.entity_id
_entity_poly.type
_entity_poly.pdbx_seq_one_letter_code
_entity_poly.pdbx_strand_id
1 'polypeptide(L)'
;MIRCEISYVKSVPVFKIWFGEDYQNYVSSTTSATNAANTYLQIKRPNTQARLSGVHVFGLNLQELEKERERKQNSRLLKPFNKLSNSMKTKRVHAFSEHLTVDFKNTAISCFHPNDHLDLQEIRFTVQEKTFKANFGIQNMEKESQRNESFIKVIDQGPISRNSYQKLTALQSELPCESAIYKTKKKINEQMNQAIPILILNISGQQSSVSINEDSNTINDSEVIEEVLKYIRKAGYRKIKDILLFILPGLINQNVLNPNDLTIHL
;
A
#
# COMPACT_ATOMS: atom_id res chain seq x y z
N MET A 1 9.74 -46.38 -38.32
CA MET A 1 9.23 -45.04 -37.98
C MET A 1 7.97 -45.19 -37.15
N ILE A 2 7.73 -44.34 -36.15
CA ILE A 2 6.49 -44.37 -35.33
C ILE A 2 5.74 -43.04 -35.47
N ARG A 3 4.43 -43.04 -35.23
CA ARG A 3 3.61 -41.83 -35.17
C ARG A 3 2.90 -41.78 -33.82
N CYS A 4 3.09 -40.70 -33.09
CA CYS A 4 2.46 -40.46 -31.81
C CYS A 4 1.24 -39.54 -31.98
N GLU A 5 0.13 -39.89 -31.33
CA GLU A 5 -1.12 -39.12 -31.39
C GLU A 5 -1.72 -39.04 -29.99
N ILE A 6 -2.23 -37.86 -29.62
CA ILE A 6 -3.02 -37.67 -28.40
C ILE A 6 -4.42 -37.26 -28.84
N SER A 7 -5.39 -38.12 -28.53
CA SER A 7 -6.81 -37.87 -28.80
C SER A 7 -7.56 -37.71 -27.49
N TYR A 8 -8.73 -37.05 -27.51
CA TYR A 8 -9.55 -36.86 -26.31
C TYR A 8 -10.89 -37.58 -26.48
N VAL A 9 -11.17 -38.51 -25.58
CA VAL A 9 -12.46 -39.23 -25.51
C VAL A 9 -13.14 -38.84 -24.21
N LYS A 10 -14.29 -38.15 -24.29
CA LYS A 10 -15.02 -37.62 -23.11
C LYS A 10 -14.10 -36.84 -22.15
N SER A 11 -13.27 -35.96 -22.70
CA SER A 11 -12.28 -35.14 -21.98
C SER A 11 -11.12 -35.92 -21.33
N VAL A 12 -11.02 -37.23 -21.55
CA VAL A 12 -9.88 -38.04 -21.10
C VAL A 12 -8.86 -38.19 -22.23
N PRO A 13 -7.57 -37.89 -22.00
CA PRO A 13 -6.54 -38.05 -23.02
C PRO A 13 -6.25 -39.54 -23.27
N VAL A 14 -6.14 -39.90 -24.55
CA VAL A 14 -5.76 -41.23 -25.03
C VAL A 14 -4.48 -41.08 -25.84
N PHE A 15 -3.41 -41.67 -25.32
CA PHE A 15 -2.07 -41.64 -25.89
C PHE A 15 -1.91 -42.83 -26.81
N LYS A 16 -1.73 -42.60 -28.12
CA LYS A 16 -1.59 -43.64 -29.14
C LYS A 16 -0.21 -43.60 -29.78
N ILE A 17 0.37 -44.77 -30.00
CA ILE A 17 1.60 -44.94 -30.77
C ILE A 17 1.31 -45.91 -31.91
N TRP A 18 1.34 -45.39 -33.12
CA TRP A 18 1.16 -46.14 -34.35
C TRP A 18 2.52 -46.62 -34.90
N PHE A 19 2.56 -47.87 -35.39
CA PHE A 19 3.77 -48.53 -35.87
C PHE A 19 3.47 -49.64 -36.90
N GLY A 20 4.52 -50.16 -37.55
CA GLY A 20 4.40 -51.14 -38.64
C GLY A 20 4.42 -50.46 -40.01
N GLU A 21 4.34 -51.26 -41.08
CA GLU A 21 4.15 -50.73 -42.43
C GLU A 21 2.83 -49.95 -42.48
N ASP A 22 2.87 -48.76 -43.08
CA ASP A 22 1.75 -47.83 -43.20
C ASP A 22 0.98 -47.50 -41.90
N TYR A 23 1.63 -47.63 -40.74
CA TYR A 23 1.01 -47.35 -39.43
C TYR A 23 -0.23 -48.21 -39.13
N GLN A 24 -0.29 -49.44 -39.64
CA GLN A 24 -1.45 -50.32 -39.47
C GLN A 24 -1.68 -50.79 -38.03
N ASN A 25 -0.62 -50.85 -37.21
CA ASN A 25 -0.71 -51.30 -35.82
C ASN A 25 -0.63 -50.11 -34.87
N TYR A 26 -1.30 -50.22 -33.72
CA TYR A 26 -1.16 -49.23 -32.66
C TYR A 26 -1.25 -49.83 -31.26
N VAL A 27 -0.65 -49.13 -30.31
CA VAL A 27 -0.97 -49.25 -28.89
C VAL A 27 -1.62 -47.97 -28.41
N SER A 28 -2.47 -48.09 -27.41
CA SER A 28 -3.08 -46.94 -26.76
C SER A 28 -3.07 -47.07 -25.25
N SER A 29 -2.96 -45.94 -24.55
CA SER A 29 -3.15 -45.87 -23.11
C SER A 29 -3.99 -44.66 -22.74
N THR A 30 -4.93 -44.85 -21.82
CA THR A 30 -5.68 -43.77 -21.16
C THR A 30 -4.99 -43.30 -19.87
N THR A 31 -3.97 -44.02 -19.39
CA THR A 31 -3.34 -43.74 -18.10
C THR A 31 -2.23 -42.71 -18.21
N SER A 32 -1.31 -42.89 -19.17
CA SER A 32 -0.24 -41.91 -19.44
C SER A 32 0.48 -42.20 -20.76
N ALA A 33 1.14 -41.15 -21.30
CA ALA A 33 2.08 -41.27 -22.41
C ALA A 33 3.19 -42.31 -22.14
N THR A 34 3.68 -42.36 -20.89
CA THR A 34 4.73 -43.29 -20.48
C THR A 34 4.23 -44.73 -20.48
N ASN A 35 3.00 -44.98 -20.08
CA ASN A 35 2.41 -46.31 -20.16
C ASN A 35 2.29 -46.76 -21.62
N ALA A 36 1.74 -45.93 -22.52
CA ALA A 36 1.69 -46.24 -23.95
C ALA A 36 3.08 -46.53 -24.55
N ALA A 37 4.07 -45.71 -24.22
CA ALA A 37 5.45 -45.87 -24.69
C ALA A 37 6.08 -47.20 -24.23
N ASN A 38 5.86 -47.59 -22.98
CA ASN A 38 6.39 -48.85 -22.45
C ASN A 38 5.63 -50.08 -22.96
N THR A 39 4.31 -49.98 -23.20
CA THR A 39 3.55 -51.04 -23.87
C THR A 39 4.05 -51.26 -25.30
N TYR A 40 4.33 -50.17 -26.04
CA TYR A 40 4.97 -50.26 -27.34
C TYR A 40 6.36 -50.94 -27.26
N LEU A 41 7.18 -50.54 -26.27
CA LEU A 41 8.51 -51.13 -26.07
C LEU A 41 8.43 -52.63 -25.80
N GLN A 42 7.49 -53.08 -24.95
CA GLN A 42 7.30 -54.50 -24.64
C GLN A 42 6.89 -55.30 -25.88
N ILE A 43 6.05 -54.76 -26.77
CA ILE A 43 5.69 -55.44 -28.03
C ILE A 43 6.91 -55.57 -28.95
N LYS A 44 7.78 -54.56 -29.01
CA LYS A 44 8.98 -54.60 -29.86
C LYS A 44 10.14 -55.38 -29.22
N ARG A 45 10.22 -55.41 -27.89
CA ARG A 45 11.25 -56.09 -27.10
C ARG A 45 10.66 -56.65 -25.81
N PRO A 46 10.05 -57.85 -25.85
CA PRO A 46 9.31 -58.42 -24.72
C PRO A 46 10.14 -58.62 -23.43
N ASN A 47 11.44 -58.90 -23.57
CA ASN A 47 12.33 -59.22 -22.44
C ASN A 47 13.21 -58.04 -21.99
N THR A 48 12.92 -56.83 -22.44
CA THR A 48 13.71 -55.64 -22.08
C THR A 48 13.30 -55.09 -20.72
N GLN A 49 14.27 -54.81 -19.86
CA GLN A 49 14.08 -54.09 -18.59
C GLN A 49 14.12 -52.56 -18.75
N ALA A 50 14.55 -52.06 -19.91
CA ALA A 50 14.59 -50.64 -20.20
C ALA A 50 13.18 -50.03 -20.21
N ARG A 51 13.09 -48.73 -19.95
CA ARG A 51 11.84 -47.98 -19.93
C ARG A 51 11.94 -46.77 -20.84
N LEU A 52 10.88 -46.49 -21.60
CA LEU A 52 10.76 -45.26 -22.39
C LEU A 52 10.06 -44.18 -21.57
N SER A 53 10.55 -42.95 -21.73
CA SER A 53 9.88 -41.75 -21.22
C SER A 53 8.81 -41.32 -22.21
N GLY A 54 7.54 -41.35 -21.79
CA GLY A 54 6.42 -40.93 -22.64
C GLY A 54 6.52 -39.46 -23.05
N VAL A 55 7.07 -38.61 -22.18
CA VAL A 55 7.29 -37.18 -22.48
C VAL A 55 8.15 -37.00 -23.72
N HIS A 56 9.23 -37.78 -23.83
CA HIS A 56 10.15 -37.71 -24.96
C HIS A 56 9.57 -38.39 -26.21
N VAL A 57 8.95 -39.55 -26.05
CA VAL A 57 8.33 -40.28 -27.19
C VAL A 57 7.22 -39.47 -27.84
N PHE A 58 6.44 -38.72 -27.06
CA PHE A 58 5.35 -37.86 -27.56
C PHE A 58 5.79 -36.42 -27.86
N GLY A 59 7.06 -36.06 -27.68
CA GLY A 59 7.53 -34.69 -27.89
C GLY A 59 6.86 -33.64 -26.99
N LEU A 60 6.39 -34.05 -25.79
CA LEU A 60 5.66 -33.15 -24.89
C LEU A 60 6.55 -32.09 -24.21
N ASN A 61 7.87 -32.22 -24.36
CA ASN A 61 8.91 -31.30 -23.91
C ASN A 61 9.53 -30.50 -25.07
N LEU A 62 8.94 -30.50 -26.26
CA LEU A 62 9.41 -29.63 -27.33
C LEU A 62 9.30 -28.16 -26.93
N GLN A 63 10.36 -27.39 -27.18
CA GLN A 63 10.45 -25.98 -26.79
C GLN A 63 9.32 -25.13 -27.37
N GLU A 64 8.81 -25.48 -28.55
CA GLU A 64 7.67 -24.83 -29.20
C GLU A 64 6.36 -25.03 -28.43
N LEU A 65 6.14 -26.24 -27.91
CA LEU A 65 4.98 -26.58 -27.07
C LEU A 65 5.03 -25.85 -25.72
N GLU A 66 6.23 -25.67 -25.17
CA GLU A 66 6.45 -24.88 -23.95
C GLU A 66 6.12 -23.39 -24.17
N LYS A 67 6.65 -22.80 -25.25
CA LYS A 67 6.31 -21.41 -25.65
C LYS A 67 4.81 -21.21 -25.85
N GLU A 68 4.10 -22.15 -26.44
CA GLU A 68 2.64 -22.09 -26.61
C GLU A 68 1.86 -22.23 -25.30
N ARG A 69 2.35 -23.05 -24.36
CA ARG A 69 1.75 -23.14 -23.01
C ARG A 69 1.93 -21.84 -22.25
N GLU A 70 3.11 -21.23 -22.29
CA GLU A 70 3.38 -19.95 -21.65
C GLU A 70 2.52 -18.82 -22.23
N ARG A 71 2.40 -18.75 -23.57
CA ARG A 71 1.49 -17.80 -24.25
C ARG A 71 0.04 -17.93 -23.76
N LYS A 72 -0.47 -19.16 -23.63
CA LYS A 72 -1.83 -19.42 -23.11
C LYS A 72 -1.95 -19.24 -21.60
N GLN A 73 -0.89 -19.37 -20.83
CA GLN A 73 -0.90 -19.11 -19.39
C GLN A 73 -0.88 -17.61 -19.08
N ASN A 74 -0.23 -16.81 -19.94
CA ASN A 74 -0.20 -15.36 -19.87
C ASN A 74 -1.52 -14.71 -20.31
N SER A 75 -2.45 -15.46 -20.91
CA SER A 75 -3.79 -14.96 -21.28
C SER A 75 -4.84 -15.08 -20.17
N ARG A 76 -4.43 -15.27 -18.89
CA ARG A 76 -5.36 -15.23 -17.75
C ARG A 76 -6.13 -13.91 -17.75
N LEU A 77 -7.38 -13.96 -18.23
CA LEU A 77 -8.31 -12.84 -18.27
C LEU A 77 -8.34 -12.18 -16.89
N LEU A 78 -8.02 -10.89 -16.84
CA LEU A 78 -8.07 -10.12 -15.62
C LEU A 78 -9.49 -10.19 -15.05
N LYS A 79 -9.61 -10.60 -13.79
CA LYS A 79 -10.90 -10.54 -13.09
C LYS A 79 -11.47 -9.12 -13.18
N PRO A 80 -12.78 -8.96 -13.42
CA PRO A 80 -13.45 -7.66 -13.40
C PRO A 80 -13.16 -6.89 -12.11
N PHE A 81 -13.02 -5.56 -12.21
CA PHE A 81 -12.56 -4.73 -11.09
C PHE A 81 -13.49 -4.79 -9.87
N ASN A 82 -14.81 -4.83 -10.06
CA ASN A 82 -15.80 -5.02 -9.01
C ASN A 82 -15.65 -6.35 -8.24
N LYS A 83 -15.14 -7.41 -8.88
CA LYS A 83 -14.92 -8.73 -8.27
C LYS A 83 -13.60 -8.84 -7.51
N LEU A 84 -12.83 -7.76 -7.40
CA LEU A 84 -11.56 -7.74 -6.67
C LEU A 84 -11.75 -7.34 -5.21
N SER A 85 -10.90 -7.87 -4.34
CA SER A 85 -10.72 -7.33 -3.00
C SER A 85 -10.13 -5.92 -3.05
N ASN A 86 -10.33 -5.13 -2.00
CA ASN A 86 -9.80 -3.76 -1.94
C ASN A 86 -8.27 -3.70 -2.13
N SER A 87 -7.53 -4.64 -1.51
CA SER A 87 -6.07 -4.73 -1.69
C SER A 87 -5.69 -4.96 -3.16
N MET A 88 -6.40 -5.85 -3.86
CA MET A 88 -6.15 -6.12 -5.28
C MET A 88 -6.54 -4.93 -6.17
N LYS A 89 -7.62 -4.21 -5.84
CA LYS A 89 -8.00 -2.96 -6.51
C LYS A 89 -6.86 -1.94 -6.42
N THR A 90 -6.33 -1.72 -5.22
CA THR A 90 -5.21 -0.78 -4.98
C THR A 90 -3.96 -1.20 -5.75
N LYS A 91 -3.56 -2.47 -5.68
CA LYS A 91 -2.38 -2.97 -6.43
C LYS A 91 -2.52 -2.78 -7.93
N ARG A 92 -3.71 -3.03 -8.48
CA ARG A 92 -3.95 -2.86 -9.92
C ARG A 92 -3.92 -1.39 -10.35
N VAL A 93 -4.53 -0.51 -9.56
CA VAL A 93 -4.49 0.95 -9.78
C VAL A 93 -3.06 1.48 -9.72
N HIS A 94 -2.26 1.00 -8.75
CA HIS A 94 -0.85 1.36 -8.63
C HIS A 94 -0.06 0.93 -9.86
N ALA A 95 -0.13 -0.35 -10.23
CA ALA A 95 0.57 -0.87 -11.40
C ALA A 95 0.19 -0.10 -12.69
N PHE A 96 -1.09 0.20 -12.88
CA PHE A 96 -1.54 1.02 -14.01
C PHE A 96 -0.92 2.43 -14.00
N SER A 97 -0.85 3.07 -12.84
CA SER A 97 -0.29 4.41 -12.70
C SER A 97 1.24 4.43 -12.92
N GLU A 98 1.95 3.38 -12.48
CA GLU A 98 3.37 3.18 -12.78
C GLU A 98 3.62 3.01 -14.29
N HIS A 99 2.81 2.20 -14.96
CA HIS A 99 2.89 2.04 -16.42
C HIS A 99 2.69 3.38 -17.14
N LEU A 100 1.66 4.15 -16.78
CA LEU A 100 1.45 5.48 -17.36
C LEU A 100 2.62 6.43 -17.13
N THR A 101 3.33 6.31 -16.00
CA THR A 101 4.51 7.13 -15.72
C THR A 101 5.68 6.79 -16.65
N VAL A 102 5.88 5.49 -16.92
CA VAL A 102 6.89 5.03 -17.89
C VAL A 102 6.52 5.50 -19.29
N ASP A 103 5.26 5.33 -19.69
CA ASP A 103 4.77 5.76 -20.99
C ASP A 103 4.91 7.27 -21.17
N PHE A 104 4.55 8.07 -20.15
CA PHE A 104 4.75 9.51 -20.15
C PHE A 104 6.20 9.90 -20.41
N LYS A 105 7.16 9.28 -19.70
CA LYS A 105 8.59 9.56 -19.90
C LYS A 105 9.05 9.21 -21.32
N ASN A 106 8.61 8.07 -21.84
CA ASN A 106 8.97 7.64 -23.19
C ASN A 106 8.38 8.57 -24.27
N THR A 107 7.12 8.97 -24.12
CA THR A 107 6.47 9.91 -25.02
C THR A 107 7.09 11.31 -24.92
N ALA A 108 7.43 11.76 -23.71
CA ALA A 108 8.05 13.07 -23.48
C ALA A 108 9.33 13.24 -24.29
N ILE A 109 10.19 12.20 -24.34
CA ILE A 109 11.44 12.21 -25.12
C ILE A 109 11.18 12.47 -26.62
N SER A 110 10.05 11.99 -27.15
CA SER A 110 9.70 12.15 -28.56
C SER A 110 8.99 13.47 -28.89
N CYS A 111 8.43 14.15 -27.88
CA CYS A 111 7.56 15.32 -28.08
C CYS A 111 8.17 16.64 -27.62
N PHE A 112 9.17 16.62 -26.75
CA PHE A 112 9.75 17.81 -26.13
C PHE A 112 11.26 17.87 -26.30
N HIS A 113 11.83 19.08 -26.23
CA HIS A 113 13.28 19.24 -26.30
C HIS A 113 13.92 18.76 -24.98
N PRO A 114 15.11 18.14 -24.98
CA PRO A 114 15.76 17.66 -23.75
C PRO A 114 16.02 18.73 -22.67
N ASN A 115 15.97 20.00 -23.03
CA ASN A 115 16.13 21.13 -22.09
C ASN A 115 14.81 21.59 -21.47
N ASP A 116 13.67 21.08 -21.94
CA ASP A 116 12.37 21.41 -21.37
C ASP A 116 12.18 20.61 -20.07
N HIS A 117 11.74 21.29 -19.00
CA HIS A 117 11.47 20.65 -17.72
C HIS A 117 10.05 20.07 -17.69
N LEU A 118 9.93 18.76 -17.92
CA LEU A 118 8.64 18.07 -17.85
C LEU A 118 8.44 17.37 -16.51
N ASP A 119 7.38 17.78 -15.81
CA ASP A 119 6.91 17.15 -14.59
C ASP A 119 5.51 16.58 -14.76
N LEU A 120 5.39 15.26 -14.58
CA LEU A 120 4.11 14.63 -14.36
C LEU A 120 3.66 14.94 -12.93
N GLN A 121 2.64 15.77 -12.77
CA GLN A 121 2.17 16.18 -11.44
C GLN A 121 1.16 15.20 -10.85
N GLU A 122 0.14 14.83 -11.63
CA GLU A 122 -1.01 14.08 -11.14
C GLU A 122 -1.67 13.29 -12.27
N ILE A 123 -2.11 12.07 -11.97
CA ILE A 123 -3.01 11.29 -12.82
C ILE A 123 -4.33 11.08 -12.08
N ARG A 124 -5.44 11.48 -12.70
CA ARG A 124 -6.81 11.19 -12.22
C ARG A 124 -7.56 10.35 -13.25
N PHE A 125 -8.19 9.28 -12.79
CA PHE A 125 -9.02 8.42 -13.64
C PHE A 125 -10.10 7.72 -12.84
N THR A 126 -11.16 7.27 -13.51
CA THR A 126 -12.32 6.64 -12.87
C THR A 126 -12.48 5.20 -13.32
N VAL A 127 -12.72 4.29 -12.38
CA VAL A 127 -13.10 2.90 -12.68
C VAL A 127 -14.38 2.57 -11.92
N GLN A 128 -15.46 2.31 -12.65
CA GLN A 128 -16.76 1.90 -12.07
C GLN A 128 -17.20 2.86 -10.95
N GLU A 129 -17.25 4.16 -11.26
CA GLU A 129 -17.65 5.27 -10.38
C GLU A 129 -16.66 5.67 -9.28
N LYS A 130 -15.58 4.90 -9.08
CA LYS A 130 -14.53 5.28 -8.13
C LYS A 130 -13.41 6.05 -8.84
N THR A 131 -13.21 7.30 -8.43
CA THR A 131 -12.08 8.12 -8.87
C THR A 131 -10.82 7.74 -8.11
N PHE A 132 -9.74 7.53 -8.85
CA PHE A 132 -8.40 7.30 -8.35
C PHE A 132 -7.52 8.49 -8.72
N LYS A 133 -6.64 8.85 -7.79
CA LYS A 133 -5.69 9.95 -7.92
C LYS A 133 -4.32 9.44 -7.52
N ALA A 134 -3.35 9.60 -8.42
CA ALA A 134 -1.94 9.31 -8.17
C ALA A 134 -1.15 10.61 -8.35
N ASN A 135 -0.44 11.03 -7.31
CA ASN A 135 0.40 12.23 -7.34
C ASN A 135 1.85 11.81 -7.60
N PHE A 136 2.50 12.47 -8.56
CA PHE A 136 3.86 12.15 -9.03
C PHE A 136 4.84 13.32 -8.90
N GLY A 137 4.32 14.54 -8.74
CA GLY A 137 5.17 15.70 -8.51
C GLY A 137 6.01 15.54 -7.24
N ILE A 138 7.19 16.18 -7.22
CA ILE A 138 8.02 16.28 -6.01
C ILE A 138 7.15 16.86 -4.90
N GLN A 139 6.81 16.03 -3.91
CA GLN A 139 6.21 16.51 -2.67
C GLN A 139 7.24 17.43 -2.03
N ASN A 140 7.02 18.74 -2.14
CA ASN A 140 7.77 19.68 -1.35
C ASN A 140 7.36 19.46 0.11
N MET A 141 8.16 18.63 0.80
CA MET A 141 7.93 18.23 2.20
C MET A 141 7.79 19.45 3.12
N GLU A 142 8.44 20.56 2.80
CA GLU A 142 8.34 21.82 3.53
C GLU A 142 6.97 22.48 3.33
N LYS A 143 6.49 22.57 2.08
CA LYS A 143 5.12 23.03 1.78
C LYS A 143 4.05 22.14 2.41
N GLU A 144 4.27 20.83 2.45
CA GLU A 144 3.34 19.89 3.08
C GLU A 144 3.34 20.03 4.62
N SER A 145 4.52 20.21 5.24
CA SER A 145 4.61 20.51 6.67
C SER A 145 3.88 21.80 7.01
N GLN A 146 4.15 22.89 6.27
CA GLN A 146 3.53 24.19 6.48
C GLN A 146 2.00 24.14 6.29
N ARG A 147 1.55 23.36 5.31
CA ARG A 147 0.12 23.09 5.09
C ARG A 147 -0.48 22.37 6.30
N ASN A 148 0.12 21.28 6.76
CA ASN A 148 -0.39 20.52 7.91
C ASN A 148 -0.38 21.34 9.21
N GLU A 149 0.64 22.16 9.43
CA GLU A 149 0.71 23.12 10.54
C GLU A 149 -0.43 24.14 10.49
N SER A 150 -0.74 24.66 9.29
CA SER A 150 -1.88 25.57 9.10
C SER A 150 -3.22 24.90 9.44
N PHE A 151 -3.41 23.64 9.04
CA PHE A 151 -4.60 22.87 9.43
C PHE A 151 -4.67 22.62 10.92
N ILE A 152 -3.56 22.28 11.58
CA ILE A 152 -3.51 22.11 13.04
C ILE A 152 -3.94 23.40 13.74
N LYS A 153 -3.46 24.55 13.30
CA LYS A 153 -3.84 25.85 13.86
C LYS A 153 -5.35 26.08 13.81
N VAL A 154 -5.99 25.78 12.67
CA VAL A 154 -7.45 25.92 12.51
C VAL A 154 -8.19 24.93 13.41
N ILE A 155 -7.74 23.68 13.49
CA ILE A 155 -8.33 22.66 14.36
C ILE A 155 -8.23 23.06 15.84
N ASP A 156 -7.09 23.60 16.27
CA ASP A 156 -6.91 24.00 17.67
C ASP A 156 -7.73 25.27 18.01
N GLN A 157 -8.02 26.14 17.03
CA GLN A 157 -8.92 27.30 17.21
C GLN A 157 -10.41 26.92 17.27
N GLY A 158 -10.81 25.89 16.52
CA GLY A 158 -12.17 25.36 16.50
C GLY A 158 -12.13 23.83 16.61
N PRO A 159 -12.10 23.25 17.82
CA PRO A 159 -11.83 21.83 18.01
C PRO A 159 -12.86 20.95 17.31
N ILE A 160 -12.38 20.11 16.41
CA ILE A 160 -13.16 19.11 15.69
C ILE A 160 -12.87 17.73 16.29
N SER A 161 -13.91 16.94 16.55
CA SER A 161 -13.73 15.57 17.03
C SER A 161 -12.98 14.73 15.99
N ARG A 162 -12.17 13.77 16.46
CA ARG A 162 -11.43 12.84 15.59
C ARG A 162 -12.34 12.16 14.56
N ASN A 163 -13.49 11.66 15.00
CA ASN A 163 -14.47 10.98 14.14
C ASN A 163 -15.05 11.94 13.09
N SER A 164 -15.37 13.18 13.48
CA SER A 164 -15.83 14.21 12.54
C SER A 164 -14.77 14.52 11.48
N TYR A 165 -13.50 14.66 11.89
CA TYR A 165 -12.40 14.91 10.95
C TYR A 165 -12.19 13.74 9.98
N GLN A 166 -12.22 12.49 10.48
CA GLN A 166 -12.14 11.30 9.63
C GLN A 166 -13.23 11.28 8.56
N LYS A 167 -14.49 11.55 8.94
CA LYS A 167 -15.60 11.64 7.99
C LYS A 167 -15.38 12.74 6.94
N LEU A 168 -14.89 13.91 7.34
CA LEU A 168 -14.55 14.99 6.41
C LEU A 168 -13.47 14.58 5.42
N THR A 169 -12.40 13.91 5.88
CA THR A 169 -11.33 13.44 4.98
C THR A 169 -11.79 12.35 4.00
N ALA A 170 -12.81 11.58 4.37
CA ALA A 170 -13.41 10.59 3.47
C ALA A 170 -14.24 11.25 2.35
N LEU A 171 -14.86 12.39 2.64
CA LEU A 171 -15.63 13.17 1.66
C LEU A 171 -14.73 14.05 0.78
N GLN A 172 -13.67 14.62 1.36
CA GLN A 172 -12.76 15.52 0.67
C GLN A 172 -11.33 15.00 0.73
N SER A 173 -10.92 14.31 -0.34
CA SER A 173 -9.60 13.69 -0.47
C SER A 173 -8.42 14.68 -0.49
N GLU A 174 -8.72 15.97 -0.66
CA GLU A 174 -7.72 17.02 -0.63
C GLU A 174 -7.27 17.32 0.81
N LEU A 175 -8.08 17.03 1.83
CA LEU A 175 -7.70 17.27 3.22
C LEU A 175 -6.52 16.39 3.64
N PRO A 176 -5.61 16.90 4.50
CA PRO A 176 -4.59 16.06 5.10
C PRO A 176 -5.19 14.86 5.83
N CYS A 177 -4.58 13.69 5.69
CA CYS A 177 -5.03 12.53 6.43
C CYS A 177 -4.77 12.72 7.93
N GLU A 178 -5.62 12.13 8.77
CA GLU A 178 -5.50 12.22 10.22
C GLU A 178 -4.11 11.80 10.72
N SER A 179 -3.51 10.77 10.12
CA SER A 179 -2.17 10.33 10.49
C SER A 179 -1.09 11.39 10.21
N ALA A 180 -1.24 12.20 9.16
CA ALA A 180 -0.32 13.29 8.87
C ALA A 180 -0.48 14.41 9.91
N ILE A 181 -1.73 14.80 10.22
CA ILE A 181 -2.04 15.77 11.27
C ILE A 181 -1.48 15.32 12.62
N TYR A 182 -1.69 14.06 13.00
CA TYR A 182 -1.17 13.50 14.25
C TYR A 182 0.36 13.54 14.31
N LYS A 183 1.06 13.13 13.25
CA LYS A 183 2.53 13.18 13.18
C LYS A 183 3.05 14.61 13.34
N THR A 184 2.45 15.57 12.63
CA THR A 184 2.84 16.98 12.74
C THR A 184 2.53 17.52 14.14
N LYS A 185 1.38 17.19 14.73
CA LYS A 185 1.03 17.59 16.11
C LYS A 185 2.02 17.02 17.13
N LYS A 186 2.41 15.76 16.98
CA LYS A 186 3.43 15.11 17.82
C LYS A 186 4.78 15.83 17.69
N LYS A 187 5.23 16.12 16.47
CA LYS A 187 6.47 16.87 16.20
C LYS A 187 6.45 18.25 16.87
N ILE A 188 5.35 19.00 16.73
CA ILE A 188 5.18 20.31 17.40
C ILE A 188 5.26 20.15 18.91
N ASN A 189 4.59 19.15 19.49
CA ASN A 189 4.64 18.89 20.93
C ASN A 189 6.06 18.57 21.41
N GLU A 190 6.82 17.78 20.66
CA GLU A 190 8.22 17.47 20.96
C GLU A 190 9.10 18.72 20.91
N GLN A 191 8.97 19.53 19.86
CA GLN A 191 9.68 20.81 19.73
C GLN A 191 9.32 21.78 20.86
N MET A 192 8.04 21.88 21.18
CA MET A 192 7.54 22.72 22.28
C MET A 192 8.03 22.25 23.65
N ASN A 193 8.22 20.94 23.84
CA ASN A 193 8.76 20.39 25.08
C ASN A 193 10.28 20.56 25.16
N GLN A 194 10.99 20.57 24.03
CA GLN A 194 12.41 20.94 23.99
C GLN A 194 12.61 22.43 24.29
N ALA A 195 11.77 23.29 23.73
CA ALA A 195 11.85 24.74 23.92
C ALA A 195 11.40 25.19 25.33
N ILE A 196 10.27 24.64 25.80
CA ILE A 196 9.71 24.94 27.13
C ILE A 196 9.26 23.62 27.77
N PRO A 197 10.16 22.95 28.53
CA PRO A 197 9.86 21.66 29.13
C PRO A 197 8.67 21.70 30.09
N ILE A 198 7.83 20.67 30.00
CA ILE A 198 6.82 20.40 31.04
C ILE A 198 7.50 19.70 32.20
N LEU A 199 7.52 20.35 33.35
CA LEU A 199 7.99 19.79 34.62
C LEU A 199 6.81 19.24 35.40
N ILE A 200 7.08 18.23 36.23
CA ILE A 200 6.04 17.55 37.01
C ILE A 200 6.19 17.93 38.47
N LEU A 201 5.13 18.46 39.05
CA LEU A 201 4.99 18.75 40.47
C LEU A 201 4.06 17.71 41.11
N ASN A 202 4.51 17.06 42.18
CA ASN A 202 3.62 16.21 42.97
C ASN A 202 2.73 17.08 43.86
N ILE A 203 1.42 17.02 43.65
CA ILE A 203 0.43 17.68 44.52
C ILE A 203 -0.06 16.63 45.53
N SER A 204 0.78 16.31 46.51
CA SER A 204 0.35 15.53 47.67
C SER A 204 -0.05 16.50 48.78
N GLY A 205 -1.35 16.84 48.89
CA GLY A 205 -1.81 17.75 49.94
C GLY A 205 -3.30 18.07 50.01
N GLN A 206 -4.11 17.82 48.97
CA GLN A 206 -5.56 18.08 49.02
C GLN A 206 -6.37 16.84 48.70
N GLN A 207 -7.16 16.39 49.69
CA GLN A 207 -8.27 15.47 49.46
C GLN A 207 -9.35 16.24 48.71
N SER A 208 -9.42 16.12 47.39
CA SER A 208 -10.64 16.48 46.67
C SER A 208 -11.42 15.20 46.39
N SER A 209 -12.49 14.99 47.13
CA SER A 209 -13.57 14.08 46.77
C SER A 209 -14.27 14.63 45.52
N VAL A 210 -13.84 14.22 44.33
CA VAL A 210 -14.64 14.40 43.12
C VAL A 210 -15.12 13.02 42.73
N SER A 211 -16.39 12.72 43.05
CA SER A 211 -17.10 11.58 42.47
C SER A 211 -17.26 11.85 40.98
N ILE A 212 -16.51 11.12 40.16
CA ILE A 212 -16.70 11.13 38.71
C ILE A 212 -18.02 10.39 38.46
N ASN A 213 -19.08 11.14 38.15
CA ASN A 213 -20.28 10.56 37.56
C ASN A 213 -19.88 10.02 36.19
N GLU A 214 -20.10 8.72 36.00
CA GLU A 214 -19.87 8.01 34.75
C GLU A 214 -20.79 8.55 33.65
N ASP A 215 -20.19 9.23 32.68
CA ASP A 215 -20.58 9.10 31.27
C ASP A 215 -19.34 8.56 30.53
N SER A 216 -19.07 7.28 30.73
CA SER A 216 -17.91 6.59 30.18
C SER A 216 -18.16 6.20 28.71
N ASN A 217 -17.74 7.07 27.79
CA ASN A 217 -17.23 6.56 26.51
C ASN A 217 -15.88 5.90 26.81
N THR A 218 -15.93 4.62 27.18
CA THR A 218 -14.81 3.83 27.70
C THR A 218 -13.58 3.92 26.78
N ILE A 219 -12.53 4.59 27.23
CA ILE A 219 -11.19 4.47 26.69
C ILE A 219 -10.73 3.05 27.04
N ASN A 220 -10.78 2.13 26.08
CA ASN A 220 -10.52 0.71 26.30
C ASN A 220 -9.06 0.31 26.03
N ASP A 221 -8.16 1.30 26.01
CA ASP A 221 -6.75 1.13 25.66
C ASP A 221 -5.90 1.10 26.93
N SER A 222 -5.41 -0.09 27.29
CA SER A 222 -4.72 -0.34 28.57
C SER A 222 -3.47 0.53 28.74
N GLU A 223 -2.78 0.84 27.66
CA GLU A 223 -1.60 1.71 27.65
C GLU A 223 -1.95 3.16 28.03
N VAL A 224 -3.08 3.66 27.50
CA VAL A 224 -3.58 5.00 27.82
C VAL A 224 -4.04 5.09 29.27
N ILE A 225 -4.68 4.03 29.79
CA ILE A 225 -5.10 3.97 31.19
C ILE A 225 -3.87 4.00 32.12
N GLU A 226 -2.86 3.15 31.87
CA GLU A 226 -1.64 3.13 32.67
C GLU A 226 -0.88 4.47 32.64
N GLU A 227 -0.81 5.11 31.46
CA GLU A 227 -0.22 6.43 31.31
C GLU A 227 -0.98 7.48 32.13
N VAL A 228 -2.31 7.51 32.05
CA VAL A 228 -3.15 8.43 32.85
C VAL A 228 -2.97 8.20 34.36
N LEU A 229 -2.90 6.94 34.81
CA LEU A 229 -2.69 6.59 36.22
C LEU A 229 -1.35 7.13 36.75
N LYS A 230 -0.28 7.15 35.93
CA LYS A 230 1.06 7.66 36.30
C LYS A 230 1.07 9.14 36.67
N TYR A 231 0.10 9.92 36.17
CA TYR A 231 0.00 11.36 36.40
C TYR A 231 -1.07 11.74 37.43
N ILE A 232 -1.72 10.76 38.07
CA ILE A 232 -2.66 11.02 39.18
C ILE A 232 -1.92 11.76 40.31
N ARG A 233 -2.53 12.86 40.79
CA ARG A 233 -1.98 13.78 41.81
C ARG A 233 -0.68 14.47 41.42
N LYS A 234 -0.39 14.55 40.12
CA LYS A 234 0.72 15.32 39.59
C LYS A 234 0.20 16.47 38.73
N ALA A 235 0.75 17.65 38.90
CA ALA A 235 0.52 18.77 37.99
C ALA A 235 1.71 18.93 37.06
N GLY A 236 1.43 19.06 35.77
CA GLY A 236 2.39 19.59 34.81
C GLY A 236 2.46 21.11 34.96
N TYR A 237 3.65 21.68 35.00
CA TYR A 237 3.85 23.12 34.93
C TYR A 237 5.01 23.47 33.99
N ARG A 238 5.00 24.70 33.49
CA ARG A 238 6.09 25.29 32.71
C ARG A 238 6.61 26.49 33.47
N LYS A 239 7.92 26.72 33.49
CA LYS A 239 8.48 27.90 34.14
C LYS A 239 8.08 29.14 33.36
N ILE A 240 7.53 30.13 34.05
CA ILE A 240 7.12 31.40 33.43
C ILE A 240 8.28 32.09 32.70
N LYS A 241 9.50 32.02 33.27
CA LYS A 241 10.72 32.53 32.63
C LYS A 241 10.94 31.93 31.24
N ASP A 242 10.81 30.61 31.12
CA ASP A 242 11.06 29.90 29.86
C ASP A 242 9.97 30.20 28.83
N ILE A 243 8.71 30.32 29.28
CA ILE A 243 7.59 30.77 28.43
C ILE A 243 7.83 32.18 27.90
N LEU A 244 8.20 33.12 28.76
CA LEU A 244 8.45 34.51 28.37
C LEU A 244 9.62 34.61 27.40
N LEU A 245 10.75 33.93 27.68
CA LEU A 245 11.90 33.91 26.78
C LEU A 245 11.56 33.38 25.39
N PHE A 246 10.62 32.44 25.29
CA PHE A 246 10.17 31.91 24.02
C PHE A 246 9.25 32.86 23.24
N ILE A 247 8.33 33.57 23.92
CA ILE A 247 7.31 34.42 23.26
C ILE A 247 7.86 35.81 22.92
N LEU A 248 8.73 36.38 23.77
CA LEU A 248 9.22 37.76 23.65
C LEU A 248 9.83 38.10 22.27
N PRO A 249 10.70 37.28 21.66
CA PRO A 249 11.25 37.58 20.34
C PRO A 249 10.15 37.73 19.27
N GLY A 250 9.11 36.90 19.32
CA GLY A 250 7.99 36.96 18.39
C GLY A 250 7.16 38.23 18.53
N LEU A 251 6.90 38.67 19.76
CA LEU A 251 6.16 39.90 20.04
C LEU A 251 6.92 41.16 19.63
N ILE A 252 8.25 41.18 19.81
CA ILE A 252 9.11 42.26 19.33
C ILE A 252 9.09 42.33 17.80
N ASN A 253 9.23 41.18 17.13
CA ASN A 253 9.19 41.12 15.66
C ASN A 253 7.83 41.57 15.08
N GLN A 254 6.75 41.40 15.82
CA GLN A 254 5.41 41.84 15.45
C GLN A 254 5.12 43.30 15.85
N ASN A 255 6.11 44.02 16.41
CA ASN A 255 5.99 45.37 16.96
C ASN A 255 4.89 45.50 18.04
N VAL A 256 4.55 44.40 18.73
CA VAL A 256 3.62 44.41 19.86
C VAL A 256 4.32 44.86 21.14
N LEU A 257 5.59 44.48 21.31
CA LEU A 257 6.44 44.92 22.41
C LEU A 257 7.59 45.77 21.87
N ASN A 258 7.79 46.95 22.46
CA ASN A 258 8.92 47.81 22.16
C ASN A 258 10.01 47.60 23.22
N PRO A 259 11.20 47.07 22.88
CA PRO A 259 12.26 46.84 23.85
C PRO A 259 12.81 48.14 24.48
N ASN A 260 12.53 49.30 23.87
CA ASN A 260 12.92 50.62 24.37
C ASN A 260 11.82 51.31 25.19
N ASP A 261 10.62 50.72 25.26
CA ASP A 261 9.50 51.22 26.05
C ASP A 261 8.94 50.09 26.92
N LEU A 262 9.20 50.16 28.22
CA LEU A 262 8.78 49.15 29.21
C LEU A 262 7.27 49.17 29.48
N THR A 263 6.51 49.99 28.77
CA THR A 263 5.07 50.13 28.94
C THR A 263 4.32 49.11 28.07
N ILE A 264 3.67 48.15 28.72
CA ILE A 264 2.79 47.19 28.04
C ILE A 264 1.42 47.86 27.85
N HIS A 265 1.07 48.20 26.61
CA HIS A 265 -0.29 48.62 26.27
C HIS A 265 -1.18 47.37 26.14
N LEU A 266 -1.99 47.11 27.17
CA LEU A 266 -3.02 46.05 27.21
C LEU A 266 -4.33 46.52 26.60
#